data_AF-A0A0F9X567-F1
#
_entry.id   AF-A0A0F9X567-F1
#
_cell.length_a   1.000
_cell.length_b   1.000
_cell.length_c   1.000
_cell.angle_alpha   90.00
_cell.angle_beta   90.00
_cell.angle_gamma   90.00
#
_symmetry.space_group_name_H-M   'P 1'
#
loop_
_entity.id
_entity.type
_entity.pdbx_description
1 polymer ?
#
loop_
_entity_poly.entity_id
_entity_poly.type
_entity_poly.pdbx_seq_one_letter_code
_entity_poly.pdbx_strand_id
1 'polypeptide(L)'
;METVINDVRIIMKETYSKLVSFKRKENRESFNSELLKVLPQIYRYVSKRLNSAVANGKLNKGMFNPNDFTDQLFIEVYDNIDDIKTENELHIFLFKKVDELLEDSLVEEEFDHVFFENIDTYSKPEWDAMEENYTQDGDGDFLLLEEMDDKSLDKSNYSLNHVFITEEEKKLADKLDASLDKERIYRHIQLVLDKMNMPMRTVFELYANEGLTTEEIAEIRKATLTQVEELLSSARQLLKDSFEKRFLF
;
A
#
# COMPACT_ATOMS: atom_id res chain seq x y z
N MET A 1 -12.49 -29.94 -18.85
CA MET A 1 -11.45 -29.59 -17.86
C MET A 1 -10.08 -30.10 -18.31
N GLU A 2 -9.95 -31.35 -18.75
CA GLU A 2 -8.70 -31.91 -19.31
C GLU A 2 -8.15 -31.17 -20.55
N THR A 3 -9.00 -30.77 -21.50
CA THR A 3 -8.58 -30.03 -22.69
C THR A 3 -7.95 -28.67 -22.38
N VAL A 4 -8.53 -27.92 -21.43
CA VAL A 4 -8.02 -26.60 -21.00
C VAL A 4 -6.68 -26.73 -20.28
N ILE A 5 -6.48 -27.78 -19.47
CA ILE A 5 -5.21 -28.03 -18.75
C ILE A 5 -4.08 -28.39 -19.73
N ASN A 6 -4.39 -29.11 -20.81
CA ASN A 6 -3.42 -29.45 -21.86
C ASN A 6 -2.93 -28.20 -22.61
N ASP A 7 -3.83 -27.26 -22.89
CA ASP A 7 -3.49 -26.00 -23.56
C ASP A 7 -2.54 -25.14 -22.72
N VAL A 8 -2.72 -25.10 -21.39
CA VAL A 8 -1.83 -24.32 -20.49
C VAL A 8 -0.40 -24.84 -20.51
N ARG A 9 -0.22 -26.17 -20.43
CA ARG A 9 1.13 -26.77 -20.42
C ARG A 9 1.86 -26.56 -21.73
N ILE A 10 1.14 -26.59 -22.85
CA ILE A 10 1.69 -26.32 -24.18
C ILE A 10 2.14 -24.86 -24.29
N ILE A 11 1.28 -23.91 -23.88
CA ILE A 11 1.60 -22.48 -23.86
C ILE A 11 2.84 -22.24 -22.99
N MET A 12 2.89 -22.81 -21.79
CA MET A 12 4.00 -22.62 -20.86
C MET A 12 5.33 -23.13 -21.41
N LYS A 13 5.32 -24.27 -22.12
CA LYS A 13 6.51 -24.84 -22.74
C LYS A 13 7.08 -23.96 -23.85
N GLU A 14 6.21 -23.43 -24.70
CA GLU A 14 6.62 -22.49 -25.74
C GLU A 14 7.11 -21.16 -25.16
N THR A 15 6.42 -20.64 -24.15
CA THR A 15 6.78 -19.41 -23.44
C THR A 15 8.14 -19.55 -22.77
N TYR A 16 8.40 -20.61 -22.00
CA TYR A 16 9.69 -20.83 -21.34
C TYR A 16 10.87 -20.81 -22.31
N SER A 17 10.76 -21.56 -23.41
CA SER A 17 11.82 -21.66 -24.42
C SER A 17 12.16 -20.28 -25.03
N LYS A 18 11.13 -19.45 -25.25
CA LYS A 18 11.30 -18.10 -25.78
C LYS A 18 11.86 -17.13 -24.74
N LEU A 19 11.39 -17.18 -23.49
CA LEU A 19 11.88 -16.34 -22.39
C LEU A 19 13.39 -16.53 -22.16
N VAL A 20 13.86 -17.78 -22.08
CA VAL A 20 15.30 -18.08 -21.96
C VAL A 20 16.07 -17.52 -23.15
N SER A 21 15.53 -17.64 -24.36
CA SER A 21 16.16 -17.10 -25.57
C SER A 21 16.24 -15.57 -25.59
N PHE A 22 15.21 -14.88 -25.07
CA PHE A 22 15.15 -13.42 -25.01
C PHE A 22 16.05 -12.86 -23.91
N LYS A 23 16.14 -13.52 -22.74
CA LYS A 23 17.09 -13.16 -21.69
C LYS A 23 18.53 -13.21 -22.20
N ARG A 24 18.93 -14.28 -22.88
CA ARG A 24 20.27 -14.43 -23.46
C ARG A 24 20.63 -13.38 -24.51
N LYS A 25 19.61 -12.80 -25.17
CA LYS A 25 19.76 -11.73 -26.15
C LYS A 25 19.60 -10.34 -25.53
N GLU A 26 19.44 -10.27 -24.21
CA GLU A 26 19.12 -9.06 -23.45
C GLU A 26 17.90 -8.29 -23.99
N ASN A 27 16.99 -9.00 -24.66
CA ASN A 27 15.82 -8.42 -25.30
C ASN A 27 14.64 -8.37 -24.31
N ARG A 28 14.66 -7.36 -23.44
CA ARG A 28 13.63 -7.13 -22.41
C ARG A 28 12.23 -6.93 -22.99
N GLU A 29 12.11 -6.21 -24.10
CA GLU A 29 10.81 -5.93 -24.72
C GLU A 29 10.12 -7.21 -25.20
N SER A 30 10.87 -8.10 -25.87
CA SER A 30 10.35 -9.39 -26.32
C SER A 30 10.12 -10.35 -25.17
N PHE A 31 10.94 -10.28 -24.11
CA PHE A 31 10.72 -11.05 -22.88
C PHE A 31 9.38 -10.68 -22.22
N ASN A 32 9.15 -9.39 -22.00
CA ASN A 32 7.93 -8.87 -21.39
C ASN A 32 6.69 -9.23 -22.24
N SER A 33 6.80 -9.06 -23.56
CA SER A 33 5.75 -9.43 -24.51
C SER A 33 5.40 -10.93 -24.48
N GLU A 34 6.39 -11.80 -24.24
CA GLU A 34 6.15 -13.23 -24.14
C GLU A 34 5.53 -13.61 -22.80
N LEU A 35 5.97 -12.98 -21.70
CA LEU A 35 5.41 -13.19 -20.37
C LEU A 35 3.94 -12.74 -20.27
N LEU A 36 3.55 -11.69 -21.01
CA LEU A 36 2.16 -11.23 -21.12
C LEU A 36 1.19 -12.33 -21.58
N LYS A 37 1.65 -13.35 -22.31
CA LYS A 37 0.80 -14.44 -22.80
C LYS A 37 0.31 -15.38 -21.70
N VAL A 38 1.04 -15.49 -20.60
CA VAL A 38 0.66 -16.32 -19.45
C VAL A 38 -0.07 -15.55 -18.36
N LEU A 39 -0.06 -14.20 -18.42
CA LEU A 39 -0.73 -13.34 -17.45
C LEU A 39 -2.23 -13.56 -17.27
N PRO A 40 -3.06 -13.85 -18.30
CA PRO A 40 -4.50 -14.01 -18.09
C PRO A 40 -4.85 -15.07 -17.04
N GLN A 41 -4.02 -16.10 -16.90
CA GLN A 41 -4.22 -17.16 -15.91
C GLN A 41 -3.82 -16.71 -14.50
N ILE A 42 -2.72 -15.97 -14.41
CA ILE A 42 -2.23 -15.36 -13.17
C ILE A 42 -3.25 -14.33 -12.67
N TYR A 43 -3.72 -13.44 -13.55
CA TYR A 43 -4.74 -12.45 -13.24
C TYR A 43 -6.01 -13.08 -12.68
N ARG A 44 -6.48 -14.18 -13.27
CA ARG A 44 -7.65 -14.91 -12.77
C ARG A 44 -7.43 -15.48 -11.37
N TYR A 45 -6.23 -15.98 -11.09
CA TYR A 45 -5.86 -16.49 -9.77
C TYR A 45 -5.80 -15.38 -8.71
N VAL A 46 -5.08 -14.29 -9.02
CA VAL A 46 -5.00 -13.08 -8.19
C VAL A 46 -6.39 -12.54 -7.87
N SER A 47 -7.20 -12.32 -8.90
CA SER A 47 -8.58 -11.82 -8.76
C SER A 47 -9.41 -12.72 -7.84
N LYS A 48 -9.25 -14.04 -7.91
CA LYS A 48 -9.98 -14.98 -7.05
C LYS A 48 -9.54 -14.87 -5.59
N ARG A 49 -8.23 -14.77 -5.32
CA ARG A 49 -7.71 -14.61 -3.94
C ARG A 49 -8.17 -13.29 -3.33
N LEU A 50 -8.01 -12.18 -4.06
CA LEU A 50 -8.45 -10.86 -3.62
C LEU A 50 -9.96 -10.83 -3.35
N ASN A 51 -10.79 -11.33 -4.26
CA ASN A 51 -12.24 -11.40 -4.05
C ASN A 51 -12.62 -12.26 -2.84
N SER A 52 -11.86 -13.32 -2.54
CA SER A 52 -12.10 -14.16 -1.37
C SER A 52 -11.74 -13.43 -0.08
N ALA A 53 -10.64 -12.67 -0.07
CA ALA A 53 -10.25 -11.85 1.07
C ALA A 53 -11.27 -10.73 1.33
N VAL A 54 -11.76 -10.07 0.28
CA VAL A 54 -12.87 -9.09 0.38
C VAL A 54 -14.15 -9.74 0.91
N ALA A 55 -14.53 -10.91 0.38
CA ALA A 55 -15.73 -11.62 0.84
C ALA A 55 -15.64 -12.07 2.31
N ASN A 56 -14.44 -12.31 2.82
CA ASN A 56 -14.18 -12.70 4.20
C ASN A 56 -13.96 -11.50 5.14
N GLY A 57 -14.16 -10.26 4.66
CA GLY A 57 -14.00 -9.05 5.46
C GLY A 57 -12.55 -8.72 5.84
N LYS A 58 -11.57 -9.41 5.23
CA LYS A 58 -10.14 -9.14 5.46
C LYS A 58 -9.66 -7.89 4.72
N LEU A 59 -10.41 -7.43 3.69
CA LEU A 59 -10.07 -6.29 2.85
C LEU A 59 -11.32 -5.55 2.38
N ASN A 60 -11.20 -4.24 2.15
CA ASN A 60 -12.24 -3.47 1.46
C ASN A 60 -12.15 -3.61 -0.07
N LYS A 61 -13.32 -3.56 -0.71
CA LYS A 61 -13.42 -3.63 -2.18
C LYS A 61 -12.79 -2.38 -2.80
N GLY A 62 -11.85 -2.57 -3.73
CA GLY A 62 -11.19 -1.48 -4.47
C GLY A 62 -9.83 -1.05 -3.90
N MET A 63 -9.37 -1.65 -2.80
CA MET A 63 -8.04 -1.37 -2.22
C MET A 63 -6.87 -1.91 -3.05
N PHE A 64 -7.11 -2.74 -4.06
CA PHE A 64 -6.06 -3.38 -4.85
C PHE A 64 -6.27 -3.18 -6.34
N ASN A 65 -5.18 -2.90 -7.04
CA ASN A 65 -5.10 -3.01 -8.48
C ASN A 65 -4.33 -4.29 -8.83
N PRO A 66 -4.94 -5.26 -9.52
CA PRO A 66 -4.23 -6.48 -9.94
C PRO A 66 -2.98 -6.22 -10.79
N ASN A 67 -2.86 -5.04 -11.40
CA ASN A 67 -1.68 -4.62 -12.17
C ASN A 67 -0.46 -4.36 -11.27
N ASP A 68 -0.64 -4.00 -9.99
CA ASP A 68 0.47 -3.73 -9.07
C ASP A 68 1.35 -4.98 -8.85
N PHE A 69 0.73 -6.16 -8.89
CA PHE A 69 1.42 -7.44 -8.80
C PHE A 69 2.14 -7.83 -10.11
N THR A 70 1.75 -7.25 -11.25
CA THR A 70 2.32 -7.64 -12.55
C THR A 70 3.69 -7.04 -12.78
N ASP A 71 3.93 -5.78 -12.42
CA ASP A 71 5.24 -5.14 -12.64
C ASP A 71 6.35 -5.82 -11.83
N GLN A 72 6.08 -6.12 -10.55
CA GLN A 72 7.03 -6.82 -9.69
C GLN A 72 7.26 -8.27 -10.14
N LEU A 73 6.21 -8.95 -10.59
CA LEU A 73 6.36 -10.29 -11.17
C LEU A 73 7.27 -10.30 -12.40
N PHE A 74 7.22 -9.27 -13.24
CA PHE A 74 8.08 -9.20 -14.44
C PHE A 74 9.55 -9.06 -14.07
N ILE A 75 9.85 -8.23 -13.06
CA ILE A 75 11.20 -8.07 -12.52
C ILE A 75 11.71 -9.39 -11.96
N GLU A 76 10.93 -10.01 -11.06
CA GLU A 76 11.28 -11.27 -10.40
C GLU A 76 11.53 -12.41 -11.40
N VAL A 77 10.67 -12.54 -12.41
CA VAL A 77 10.82 -13.58 -13.44
C VAL A 77 12.03 -13.29 -14.32
N TYR A 78 12.27 -12.03 -14.70
CA TYR A 78 13.44 -11.67 -15.50
C TYR A 78 14.74 -11.96 -14.76
N ASP A 79 14.82 -11.63 -13.47
CA ASP A 79 16.04 -11.78 -12.68
C ASP A 79 16.35 -13.24 -12.31
N ASN A 80 15.32 -14.07 -12.13
CA ASN A 80 15.47 -15.47 -11.75
C ASN A 80 15.35 -16.48 -12.91
N ILE A 81 15.12 -16.04 -14.16
CA ILE A 81 14.90 -16.96 -15.29
C ILE A 81 16.07 -17.92 -15.54
N ASP A 82 17.30 -17.53 -15.20
CA ASP A 82 18.48 -18.38 -15.37
C ASP A 82 18.54 -19.54 -14.36
N ASP A 83 17.85 -19.40 -13.22
CA ASP A 83 17.71 -20.42 -12.19
C ASP A 83 16.57 -21.40 -12.47
N ILE A 84 15.58 -20.98 -13.26
CA ILE A 84 14.45 -21.80 -13.73
C ILE A 84 14.93 -22.73 -14.84
N LYS A 85 14.94 -24.05 -14.61
CA LYS A 85 15.48 -25.05 -15.53
C LYS A 85 14.44 -25.68 -16.44
N THR A 86 13.17 -25.64 -16.06
CA THR A 86 12.08 -26.31 -16.79
C THR A 86 10.83 -25.45 -16.92
N GLU A 87 9.98 -25.79 -17.89
CA GLU A 87 8.66 -25.17 -18.08
C GLU A 87 7.73 -25.36 -16.88
N ASN A 88 7.87 -26.49 -16.17
CA ASN A 88 7.12 -26.75 -14.95
C ASN A 88 7.63 -25.89 -13.79
N GLU A 89 8.95 -25.69 -13.68
CA GLU A 89 9.52 -24.77 -12.71
C GLU A 89 9.09 -23.33 -12.98
N LEU A 90 9.02 -22.89 -14.24
CA LEU A 90 8.47 -21.57 -14.58
C LEU A 90 7.03 -21.43 -14.10
N HIS A 91 6.19 -22.44 -14.38
CA HIS A 91 4.80 -22.43 -13.94
C HIS A 91 4.70 -22.32 -12.41
N ILE A 92 5.44 -23.14 -11.67
CA ILE A 92 5.45 -23.12 -10.20
C ILE A 92 5.98 -21.77 -9.69
N PHE A 93 7.06 -21.26 -10.27
CA PHE A 93 7.69 -20.01 -9.88
C PHE A 93 6.73 -18.82 -10.03
N LEU A 94 6.03 -18.72 -11.16
CA LEU A 94 5.06 -17.66 -11.42
C LEU A 94 3.97 -17.60 -10.35
N PHE A 95 3.37 -18.76 -10.04
CA PHE A 95 2.32 -18.80 -9.02
C PHE A 95 2.87 -18.58 -7.63
N LYS A 96 4.02 -19.16 -7.28
CA LYS A 96 4.68 -18.96 -5.98
C LYS A 96 4.99 -17.48 -5.74
N LYS A 97 5.61 -16.81 -6.72
CA LYS A 97 5.97 -15.39 -6.57
C LYS A 97 4.74 -14.50 -6.42
N VAL A 98 3.70 -14.76 -7.21
CA VAL A 98 2.43 -14.02 -7.06
C VAL A 98 1.78 -14.29 -5.71
N ASP A 99 1.90 -15.52 -5.18
CA ASP A 99 1.38 -15.88 -3.87
C ASP A 99 2.10 -15.12 -2.75
N GLU A 100 3.43 -15.04 -2.82
CA GLU A 100 4.28 -14.26 -1.89
C GLU A 100 3.93 -12.78 -1.94
N LEU A 101 3.89 -12.18 -3.15
CA LEU A 101 3.52 -10.78 -3.32
C LEU A 101 2.12 -10.47 -2.79
N LEU A 102 1.18 -11.40 -2.99
CA LEU A 102 -0.16 -11.26 -2.44
C LEU A 102 -0.17 -11.37 -0.92
N GLU A 103 0.54 -12.32 -0.32
CA GLU A 103 0.56 -12.48 1.14
C GLU A 103 1.16 -11.27 1.83
N ASP A 104 2.28 -10.75 1.34
CA ASP A 104 2.92 -9.56 1.90
C ASP A 104 1.95 -8.37 1.87
N SER A 105 1.35 -8.09 0.70
CA SER A 105 0.36 -7.01 0.58
C SER A 105 -0.90 -7.26 1.41
N LEU A 106 -1.37 -8.50 1.54
CA LEU A 106 -2.57 -8.81 2.32
C LEU A 106 -2.34 -8.66 3.82
N VAL A 107 -1.16 -9.01 4.32
CA VAL A 107 -0.83 -8.91 5.75
C VAL A 107 -0.73 -7.46 6.18
N GLU A 108 -0.06 -6.61 5.41
CA GLU A 108 0.02 -5.17 5.67
C GLU A 108 -1.38 -4.55 5.68
N GLU A 109 -2.19 -4.83 4.66
CA GLU A 109 -3.51 -4.24 4.49
C GLU A 109 -4.55 -4.78 5.50
N GLU A 110 -4.43 -6.05 5.94
CA GLU A 110 -5.27 -6.62 7.01
C GLU A 110 -4.98 -5.93 8.36
N PHE A 111 -3.71 -5.64 8.66
CA PHE A 111 -3.34 -4.95 9.89
C PHE A 111 -3.88 -3.51 9.92
N ASP A 112 -3.74 -2.79 8.81
CA ASP A 112 -4.24 -1.43 8.62
C ASP A 112 -5.78 -1.38 8.68
N HIS A 113 -6.46 -2.37 8.08
CA HIS A 113 -7.91 -2.49 8.15
C HIS A 113 -8.41 -2.66 9.60
N VAL A 114 -7.78 -3.56 10.36
CA VAL A 114 -8.11 -3.80 11.78
C VAL A 114 -7.91 -2.53 12.61
N PHE A 115 -6.90 -1.73 12.31
CA PHE A 115 -6.69 -0.44 12.97
C PHE A 115 -7.91 0.49 12.80
N PHE A 116 -8.37 0.68 11.57
CA PHE A 116 -9.47 1.61 11.30
C PHE A 116 -10.86 1.08 11.72
N GLU A 117 -11.12 -0.23 11.63
CA GLU A 117 -12.38 -0.79 12.14
C GLU A 117 -12.56 -0.59 13.65
N ASN A 118 -11.44 -0.60 14.38
CA ASN A 118 -11.44 -0.49 15.84
C ASN A 118 -11.11 0.92 16.34
N ILE A 119 -11.04 1.91 15.44
CA ILE A 119 -10.65 3.29 15.76
C ILE A 119 -11.51 3.90 16.88
N ASP A 120 -12.78 3.49 16.92
CA ASP A 120 -13.79 3.91 17.90
C ASP A 120 -13.68 3.19 19.26
N THR A 121 -12.90 2.11 19.32
CA THR A 121 -12.79 1.24 20.51
C THR A 121 -11.54 1.51 21.32
N TYR A 122 -10.52 2.15 20.72
CA TYR A 122 -9.27 2.45 21.40
C TYR A 122 -9.46 3.48 22.50
N SER A 123 -9.00 3.11 23.69
CA SER A 123 -8.86 4.00 24.83
C SER A 123 -7.68 4.95 24.63
N LYS A 124 -7.70 6.08 25.36
CA LYS A 124 -6.61 7.06 25.33
C LYS A 124 -5.23 6.46 25.66
N PRO A 125 -5.06 5.58 26.68
CA PRO A 125 -3.79 4.92 26.92
C PRO A 125 -3.31 4.04 25.75
N GLU A 126 -4.22 3.36 25.05
CA GLU A 126 -3.86 2.56 23.86
C GLU A 126 -3.38 3.47 22.72
N TRP A 127 -4.05 4.60 22.51
CA TRP A 127 -3.60 5.61 21.56
C TRP A 127 -2.24 6.21 21.88
N ASP A 128 -1.97 6.46 23.16
CA ASP A 128 -0.68 7.00 23.60
C ASP A 128 0.43 5.96 23.42
N ALA A 129 0.19 4.70 23.79
CA ALA A 129 1.13 3.60 23.56
C ALA A 129 1.41 3.35 22.06
N MET A 130 0.43 3.57 21.18
CA MET A 130 0.65 3.46 19.73
C MET A 130 1.48 4.61 19.15
N GLU A 131 1.46 5.80 19.75
CA GLU A 131 2.29 6.95 19.31
C GLU A 131 3.74 6.84 19.80
N GLU A 132 4.00 6.07 20.86
CA GLU A 132 5.35 5.79 21.37
C GLU A 132 6.16 4.99 20.34
N ASN A 133 6.85 5.71 19.46
CA ASN A 133 7.75 5.10 18.50
C ASN A 133 9.11 4.80 19.15
N TYR A 134 9.56 3.56 19.00
CA TYR A 134 10.83 3.09 19.51
C TYR A 134 11.85 2.92 18.38
N THR A 135 13.10 3.25 18.66
CA THR A 135 14.26 2.77 17.91
C THR A 135 15.14 1.94 18.83
N GLN A 136 16.17 1.29 18.28
CA GLN A 136 17.20 0.62 19.08
C GLN A 136 18.50 1.42 19.05
N ASP A 137 19.13 1.59 20.20
CA ASP A 137 20.43 2.23 20.30
C ASP A 137 21.56 1.30 19.84
N GLY A 138 22.80 1.80 19.90
CA GLY A 138 23.98 1.02 19.50
C GLY A 138 24.25 -0.22 20.37
N ASP A 139 23.67 -0.28 21.56
CA ASP A 139 23.77 -1.39 22.51
C ASP A 139 22.52 -2.30 22.46
N GLY A 140 21.50 -1.95 21.65
CA GLY A 140 20.28 -2.70 21.42
C GLY A 140 19.13 -2.36 22.38
N ASP A 141 19.29 -1.34 23.23
CA ASP A 141 18.25 -0.87 24.14
C ASP A 141 17.21 -0.05 23.37
N PHE A 142 15.93 -0.21 23.73
CA PHE A 142 14.85 0.55 23.12
C PHE A 142 14.91 2.01 23.60
N LEU A 143 15.12 2.94 22.66
CA LEU A 143 15.03 4.37 22.87
C LEU A 143 13.74 4.90 22.28
N LEU A 144 13.06 5.78 23.02
CA LEU A 144 11.94 6.53 22.47
C LEU A 144 12.45 7.52 21.43
N LEU A 145 11.85 7.54 20.23
CA LEU A 145 12.22 8.50 19.18
C LEU A 145 12.04 9.96 19.66
N GLU A 146 11.12 10.23 20.59
CA GLU A 146 10.93 11.55 21.21
C GLU A 146 12.09 11.98 22.14
N GLU A 147 12.90 11.04 22.62
CA GLU A 147 14.09 11.31 23.43
C GLU A 147 15.33 11.55 22.56
N MET A 148 15.24 11.35 21.24
CA MET A 148 16.31 11.64 20.30
C MET A 148 16.28 13.11 19.89
N ASP A 149 17.35 13.85 20.20
CA ASP A 149 17.54 15.28 19.84
C ASP A 149 17.93 15.44 18.34
N ASP A 150 17.29 14.66 17.45
CA ASP A 150 17.61 14.63 16.03
C ASP A 150 16.75 15.63 15.25
N LYS A 151 17.40 16.73 14.84
CA LYS A 151 16.83 17.81 14.04
C LYS A 151 16.59 17.43 12.56
N SER A 152 16.95 16.21 12.17
CA SER A 152 16.84 15.73 10.78
C SER A 152 15.53 15.01 10.45
N LEU A 153 14.68 14.74 11.44
CA LEU A 153 13.26 14.46 11.21
C LEU A 153 12.61 15.76 10.69
N ASP A 154 12.69 15.95 9.38
CA ASP A 154 12.09 17.07 8.67
C ASP A 154 10.59 17.08 9.01
N LYS A 155 10.19 18.01 9.89
CA LYS A 155 8.82 18.12 10.38
C LYS A 155 7.98 18.55 9.18
N SER A 156 7.38 17.58 8.48
CA SER A 156 6.41 17.88 7.43
C SER A 156 5.37 18.85 8.01
N ASN A 157 4.95 19.82 7.19
CA ASN A 157 4.09 20.92 7.65
C ASN A 157 2.61 20.47 7.76
N TYR A 158 2.35 19.30 8.33
CA TYR A 158 0.99 18.86 8.58
C TYR A 158 0.29 19.86 9.50
N SER A 159 -0.90 20.27 9.08
CA SER A 159 -1.77 21.15 9.83
C SER A 159 -3.18 20.58 9.82
N LEU A 160 -3.98 20.93 10.83
CA LEU A 160 -5.38 20.53 10.87
C LEU A 160 -6.16 21.01 9.64
N ASN A 161 -5.74 22.09 9.00
CA ASN A 161 -6.37 22.60 7.78
C ASN A 161 -6.22 21.67 6.56
N HIS A 162 -5.31 20.70 6.60
CA HIS A 162 -5.21 19.66 5.55
C HIS A 162 -6.26 18.55 5.73
N VAL A 163 -6.79 18.43 6.95
CA VAL A 163 -7.75 17.40 7.37
C VAL A 163 -9.18 17.96 7.43
N PHE A 164 -9.35 19.11 8.08
CA PHE A 164 -10.62 19.76 8.39
C PHE A 164 -10.91 20.88 7.37
N ILE A 165 -11.70 20.58 6.34
CA ILE A 165 -11.85 21.46 5.16
C ILE A 165 -13.12 22.32 5.22
N THR A 166 -14.21 21.76 5.75
CA THR A 166 -15.50 22.46 5.82
C THR A 166 -15.56 23.48 6.97
N GLU A 167 -16.48 24.44 6.89
CA GLU A 167 -16.63 25.47 7.95
C GLU A 167 -17.04 24.88 9.32
N GLU A 168 -17.76 23.76 9.33
CA GLU A 168 -18.10 23.06 10.58
C GLU A 168 -16.88 22.34 11.17
N GLU A 169 -16.07 21.73 10.30
CA GLU A 169 -14.82 21.06 10.66
C GLU A 169 -13.77 22.02 11.17
N LYS A 170 -13.65 23.22 10.58
CA LYS A 170 -12.72 24.25 11.05
C LYS A 170 -12.95 24.64 12.52
N LYS A 171 -14.20 24.63 13.00
CA LYS A 171 -14.48 24.88 14.42
C LYS A 171 -13.97 23.77 15.34
N LEU A 172 -13.91 22.53 14.85
CA LEU A 172 -13.30 21.41 15.57
C LEU A 172 -11.78 21.54 15.53
N ALA A 173 -11.21 21.88 14.37
CA ALA A 173 -9.79 22.18 14.22
C ALA A 173 -9.33 23.29 15.18
N ASP A 174 -10.07 24.39 15.30
CA ASP A 174 -9.74 25.49 16.23
C ASP A 174 -9.68 25.03 17.69
N LYS A 175 -10.54 24.08 18.10
CA LYS A 175 -10.51 23.51 19.46
C LYS A 175 -9.28 22.63 19.67
N LEU A 176 -8.92 21.84 18.66
CA LEU A 176 -7.75 20.98 18.68
C LEU A 176 -6.46 21.84 18.68
N ASP A 177 -6.34 22.85 17.83
CA ASP A 177 -5.21 23.80 17.79
C ASP A 177 -5.06 24.58 19.11
N ALA A 178 -6.16 24.84 19.83
CA ALA A 178 -6.11 25.50 21.13
C ALA A 178 -5.66 24.57 22.27
N SER A 179 -5.77 23.25 22.10
CA SER A 179 -5.51 22.25 23.15
C SER A 179 -4.26 21.40 22.91
N LEU A 180 -3.81 21.28 21.67
CA LEU A 180 -2.66 20.49 21.25
C LEU A 180 -1.58 21.42 20.69
N ASP A 181 -0.32 21.12 21.00
CA ASP A 181 0.78 21.75 20.29
C ASP A 181 0.94 21.17 18.87
N LYS A 182 1.65 21.91 18.02
CA LYS A 182 1.88 21.53 16.62
C LYS A 182 2.61 20.20 16.48
N GLU A 183 3.44 19.85 17.45
CA GLU A 183 4.22 18.61 17.40
C GLU A 183 3.34 17.40 17.67
N ARG A 184 2.40 17.52 18.61
CA ARG A 184 1.39 16.50 18.90
C ARG A 184 0.42 16.31 17.74
N ILE A 185 0.02 17.39 17.07
CA ILE A 185 -0.79 17.32 15.84
C ILE A 185 -0.03 16.57 14.75
N TYR A 186 1.24 16.94 14.53
CA TYR A 186 2.10 16.27 13.57
C TYR A 186 2.26 14.77 13.87
N ARG A 187 2.61 14.40 15.11
CA ARG A 187 2.80 13.00 15.51
C ARG A 187 1.53 12.18 15.33
N HIS A 188 0.38 12.76 15.67
CA HIS A 188 -0.90 12.07 15.49
C HIS A 188 -1.21 11.83 14.02
N ILE A 189 -1.03 12.85 13.16
CA ILE A 189 -1.22 12.69 11.71
C ILE A 189 -0.28 11.62 11.17
N GLN A 190 1.00 11.66 11.56
CA GLN A 190 2.00 10.69 11.12
C GLN A 190 1.62 9.26 11.54
N LEU A 191 1.27 9.06 12.81
CA LEU A 191 0.81 7.77 13.33
C LEU A 191 -0.32 7.19 12.48
N VAL A 192 -1.33 8.00 12.17
CA VAL A 192 -2.52 7.55 11.44
C VAL A 192 -2.18 7.31 9.96
N LEU A 193 -1.34 8.14 9.35
CA LEU A 193 -0.83 7.93 7.99
C LEU A 193 0.00 6.65 7.85
N ASP A 194 0.79 6.30 8.87
CA ASP A 194 1.58 5.06 8.90
C ASP A 194 0.72 3.79 9.02
N LYS A 195 -0.57 3.95 9.34
CA LYS A 195 -1.57 2.87 9.32
C LYS A 195 -2.47 2.89 8.09
N MET A 196 -2.29 3.85 7.18
CA MET A 196 -3.04 3.88 5.93
C MET A 196 -2.32 3.06 4.86
N ASN A 197 -3.12 2.43 3.99
CA ASN A 197 -2.59 1.86 2.77
C ASN A 197 -1.78 2.88 1.95
N MET A 198 -0.74 2.38 1.29
CA MET A 198 0.20 3.20 0.53
C MET A 198 -0.49 4.13 -0.49
N PRO A 199 -1.51 3.71 -1.26
CA PRO A 199 -2.21 4.60 -2.17
C PRO A 199 -2.86 5.81 -1.50
N MET A 200 -3.51 5.62 -0.35
CA MET A 200 -4.21 6.68 0.37
C MET A 200 -3.24 7.64 1.03
N ARG A 201 -2.23 7.08 1.73
CA ARG A 201 -1.13 7.83 2.34
C ARG A 201 -0.44 8.75 1.32
N THR A 202 -0.03 8.17 0.18
CA THR A 202 0.67 8.91 -0.88
C THR A 202 -0.15 10.09 -1.40
N VAL A 203 -1.46 9.91 -1.62
CA VAL A 203 -2.34 11.00 -2.10
C VAL A 203 -2.43 12.11 -1.07
N PHE A 204 -2.56 11.76 0.21
CA PHE A 204 -2.60 12.77 1.27
C PHE A 204 -1.28 13.52 1.40
N GLU A 205 -0.14 12.83 1.34
CA GLU A 205 1.19 13.45 1.42
C GLU A 205 1.46 14.41 0.26
N LEU A 206 1.18 14.00 -0.98
CA LEU A 206 1.32 14.86 -2.17
C LEU A 206 0.42 16.11 -2.08
N TYR A 207 -0.77 15.96 -1.52
CA TYR A 207 -1.66 17.10 -1.32
C TYR A 207 -1.18 18.03 -0.19
N ALA A 208 -0.88 17.46 0.99
CA ALA A 208 -0.64 18.21 2.22
C ALA A 208 0.77 18.77 2.34
N ASN A 209 1.78 18.07 1.84
CA ASN A 209 3.19 18.46 1.95
C ASN A 209 3.68 19.15 0.68
N GLU A 210 3.32 18.60 -0.49
CA GLU A 210 3.79 19.12 -1.79
C GLU A 210 2.84 20.17 -2.39
N GLY A 211 1.64 20.34 -1.82
CA GLY A 211 0.67 21.35 -2.25
C GLY A 211 0.05 21.08 -3.63
N LEU A 212 0.11 19.83 -4.10
CA LEU A 212 -0.37 19.43 -5.43
C LEU A 212 -1.90 19.34 -5.46
N THR A 213 -2.50 19.69 -6.60
CA THR A 213 -3.95 19.53 -6.80
C THR A 213 -4.31 18.07 -7.09
N THR A 214 -5.60 17.72 -6.97
CA THR A 214 -6.10 16.37 -7.28
C THR A 214 -5.86 16.00 -8.76
N GLU A 215 -5.89 16.98 -9.67
CA GLU A 215 -5.55 16.79 -11.08
C GLU A 215 -4.06 16.48 -11.29
N GLU A 216 -3.16 17.24 -10.64
CA GLU A 216 -1.71 17.01 -10.73
C GLU A 216 -1.32 15.66 -10.13
N ILE A 217 -1.93 15.30 -9.00
CA ILE A 217 -1.75 13.99 -8.37
C ILE A 217 -2.26 12.86 -9.28
N ALA A 218 -3.40 13.04 -9.95
CA ALA A 218 -3.92 12.06 -10.90
C ALA A 218 -2.96 11.84 -12.08
N GLU A 219 -2.32 12.90 -12.57
CA GLU A 219 -1.28 12.82 -13.61
C GLU A 219 -0.05 12.06 -13.12
N ILE A 220 0.50 12.43 -11.95
CA ILE A 220 1.68 11.78 -11.35
C ILE A 220 1.43 10.29 -11.13
N ARG A 221 0.25 9.95 -10.58
CA ARG A 221 -0.11 8.58 -10.22
C ARG A 221 -0.68 7.75 -11.36
N LYS A 222 -0.88 8.35 -12.54
CA LYS A 222 -1.57 7.73 -13.69
C LYS A 222 -2.92 7.12 -13.28
N ALA A 223 -3.63 7.80 -12.40
CA ALA A 223 -4.93 7.39 -11.86
C ALA A 223 -6.04 8.31 -12.40
N THR A 224 -7.30 7.92 -12.24
CA THR A 224 -8.42 8.82 -12.59
C THR A 224 -8.60 9.89 -11.51
N LEU A 225 -9.09 11.07 -11.90
CA LEU A 225 -9.39 12.15 -10.95
C LEU A 225 -10.31 11.66 -9.82
N THR A 226 -11.36 10.91 -10.16
CA THR A 226 -12.30 10.35 -9.20
C THR A 226 -11.63 9.43 -8.19
N GLN A 227 -10.68 8.58 -8.61
CA GLN A 227 -9.92 7.73 -7.68
C GLN A 227 -9.07 8.54 -6.71
N VAL A 228 -8.44 9.61 -7.19
CA VAL A 228 -7.63 10.50 -6.33
C VAL A 228 -8.51 11.24 -5.33
N GLU A 229 -9.66 11.75 -5.77
CA GLU A 229 -10.63 12.42 -4.90
C GLU A 229 -11.19 11.47 -3.82
N GLU A 230 -11.53 10.23 -4.19
CA GLU A 230 -11.99 9.20 -3.25
C GLU A 230 -10.92 8.87 -2.21
N LEU A 231 -9.67 8.63 -2.65
CA LEU A 231 -8.55 8.35 -1.74
C LEU A 231 -8.27 9.52 -0.79
N LEU A 232 -8.26 10.76 -1.29
CA LEU A 232 -8.02 11.95 -0.48
C LEU A 232 -9.15 12.16 0.55
N SER A 233 -10.40 11.95 0.13
CA SER A 233 -11.57 12.05 1.02
C SER A 233 -11.53 11.00 2.12
N SER A 234 -11.22 9.74 1.78
CA SER A 234 -11.06 8.67 2.76
C SER A 234 -9.92 8.95 3.74
N ALA A 235 -8.76 9.43 3.28
CA ALA A 235 -7.64 9.80 4.14
C ALA A 235 -8.05 10.85 5.17
N ARG A 236 -8.74 11.91 4.72
CA ARG A 236 -9.23 12.98 5.61
C ARG A 236 -10.25 12.47 6.62
N GLN A 237 -11.16 11.60 6.20
CA GLN A 237 -12.17 11.05 7.09
C GLN A 237 -11.53 10.21 8.21
N LEU A 238 -10.58 9.34 7.88
CA LEU A 238 -9.86 8.54 8.88
C LEU A 238 -9.07 9.42 9.86
N LEU A 239 -8.38 10.45 9.36
CA LEU A 239 -7.67 11.41 10.20
C LEU A 239 -8.64 12.18 11.11
N LYS A 240 -9.75 12.66 10.57
CA LYS A 240 -10.78 13.35 11.36
C LYS A 240 -11.32 12.46 12.47
N ASP A 241 -11.72 11.24 12.16
CA ASP A 241 -12.26 10.28 13.13
C ASP A 241 -11.21 10.00 14.22
N SER A 242 -9.93 9.80 13.84
CA SER A 242 -8.86 9.58 14.81
C SER A 242 -8.68 10.75 15.79
N PHE A 243 -8.72 11.99 15.30
CA PHE A 243 -8.61 13.20 16.13
C PHE A 243 -9.80 13.35 17.06
N GLU A 244 -11.02 13.15 16.54
CA GLU A 244 -12.24 13.25 17.34
C GLU A 244 -12.22 12.23 18.48
N LYS A 245 -11.90 10.98 18.19
CA LYS A 245 -11.91 9.89 19.18
C LYS A 245 -10.81 10.01 20.23
N ARG A 246 -9.62 10.49 19.84
CA ARG A 246 -8.49 10.57 20.77
C ARG A 246 -8.53 11.81 21.66
N PHE A 247 -9.06 12.94 21.17
CA PHE A 247 -8.88 14.24 21.84
C PHE A 247 -10.17 14.98 22.18
N LEU A 248 -11.30 14.65 21.55
CA LEU A 248 -12.57 15.38 21.77
C LEU A 248 -13.61 14.58 22.56
N PHE A 249 -13.43 13.26 22.70
CA PHE A 249 -14.26 12.36 23.50
C PHE A 249 -13.41 11.65 24.56
#